data_AF-A0A8S1H0J6-F1
#
_entry.id   AF-A0A8S1H0J6-F1
#
_cell.length_a   1.000
_cell.length_b   1.000
_cell.length_c   1.000
_cell.angle_alpha   90.00
_cell.angle_beta   90.00
_cell.angle_gamma   90.00
#
_symmetry.space_group_name_H-M   'P 1'
#
loop_
_entity.id
_entity.type
_entity.pdbx_description
1 polymer ?
#
loop_
_entity_poly.entity_id
_entity_poly.type
_entity_poly.pdbx_seq_one_letter_code
_entity_poly.pdbx_strand_id
1 'polypeptide(L)'
;MRSTSSFIFLIFSLCDFASADYFGSLLGTFENRAYSLESEVYLVNATHIQIVDFSVNSGIDAPAIPFLFLNGKDKQKPKNVYVYHTDPNGDWLQKTTSIGKRGGKSERFVVEMPGSAAQWRQFAIVNTKLVGFIFIFERKM
;
A
#
# COMPACT_ATOMS: atom_id res chain seq x y z
N MET A 1 16.33 14.42 -62.11
CA MET A 1 17.55 14.22 -61.31
C MET A 1 17.39 14.96 -59.99
N ARG A 2 17.63 14.23 -58.87
CA ARG A 2 17.76 14.69 -57.46
C ARG A 2 16.51 15.37 -56.87
N SER A 3 15.66 14.68 -56.10
CA SER A 3 15.87 14.07 -54.77
C SER A 3 16.56 15.00 -53.79
N THR A 4 15.75 15.56 -52.89
CA THR A 4 16.11 15.84 -51.50
C THR A 4 14.90 15.49 -50.65
N SER A 5 14.95 14.29 -50.08
CA SER A 5 14.15 13.89 -48.92
C SER A 5 14.34 14.90 -47.79
N SER A 6 13.25 15.31 -47.17
CA SER A 6 13.29 15.89 -45.83
C SER A 6 12.51 14.98 -44.89
N PHE A 7 13.27 14.07 -44.27
CA PHE A 7 12.92 13.37 -43.04
C PHE A 7 12.97 14.42 -41.91
N ILE A 8 11.85 14.72 -41.26
CA ILE A 8 11.87 15.48 -40.00
C ILE A 8 10.99 14.75 -38.98
N PHE A 9 11.72 13.95 -38.19
CA PHE A 9 11.62 13.75 -36.75
C PHE A 9 10.22 13.80 -36.10
N LEU A 10 9.78 12.59 -35.75
CA LEU A 10 9.07 12.23 -34.52
C LEU A 10 9.17 13.30 -33.43
N ILE A 11 8.10 14.06 -33.23
CA ILE A 11 7.82 14.66 -31.92
C ILE A 11 7.27 13.51 -31.08
N PHE A 12 8.16 12.77 -30.43
CA PHE A 12 7.78 12.04 -29.22
C PHE A 12 7.34 13.09 -28.22
N SER A 13 6.01 13.24 -28.10
CA SER A 13 5.42 13.86 -26.93
C SER A 13 5.85 12.98 -25.76
N LEU A 14 6.94 13.38 -25.10
CA LEU A 14 7.34 12.85 -23.82
C LEU A 14 6.15 13.13 -22.90
N CYS A 15 5.31 12.11 -22.69
CA CYS A 15 4.51 12.06 -21.49
C CYS A 15 5.52 12.02 -20.36
N ASP A 16 5.80 13.18 -19.78
CA ASP A 16 6.34 13.27 -18.44
C ASP A 16 5.35 12.53 -17.54
N PHE A 17 5.62 11.24 -17.32
CA PHE A 17 5.06 10.54 -16.18
C PHE A 17 5.70 11.19 -14.95
N ALA A 18 5.09 12.28 -14.49
CA ALA A 18 5.35 12.80 -13.17
C ALA A 18 5.12 11.64 -12.20
N SER A 19 6.14 11.34 -11.38
CA SER A 19 6.05 10.31 -10.34
C SER A 19 4.76 10.57 -9.55
N ALA A 20 3.86 9.60 -9.60
CA ALA A 20 2.59 9.70 -8.90
C ALA A 20 2.92 9.66 -7.41
N ASP A 21 2.84 10.82 -6.76
CA ASP A 21 2.65 10.88 -5.32
C ASP A 21 1.35 10.14 -5.01
N TYR A 22 1.45 8.83 -4.79
CA TYR A 22 0.33 8.01 -4.41
C TYR A 22 -0.13 8.46 -3.03
N PHE A 23 -1.19 9.24 -2.99
CA PHE A 23 -2.01 9.47 -1.81
C PHE A 23 -3.46 9.59 -2.29
N GLY A 24 -4.17 8.46 -2.30
CA GLY A 24 -5.61 8.45 -2.56
C GLY A 24 -6.40 8.98 -1.36
N SER A 25 -7.61 8.46 -1.11
CA SER A 25 -8.41 8.92 0.03
C SER A 25 -7.90 8.34 1.35
N LEU A 26 -7.56 9.19 2.32
CA LEU A 26 -7.21 8.74 3.68
C LEU A 26 -8.38 7.93 4.28
N LEU A 27 -8.10 6.68 4.65
CA LEU A 27 -9.05 5.79 5.35
C LEU A 27 -8.90 5.90 6.87
N GLY A 28 -7.71 6.21 7.37
CA GLY A 28 -7.46 6.50 8.77
C GLY A 28 -6.02 6.27 9.20
N THR A 29 -5.76 6.46 10.49
CA THR A 29 -4.45 6.28 11.12
C THR A 29 -4.49 5.19 12.19
N PHE A 30 -3.43 4.39 12.26
CA PHE A 30 -3.22 3.41 13.33
C PHE A 30 -2.19 3.96 14.29
N GLU A 31 -2.58 4.09 15.55
CA GLU A 31 -1.67 4.43 16.64
C GLU A 31 -1.87 3.46 17.80
N ASN A 32 -0.81 2.74 18.16
CA ASN A 32 -0.80 1.93 19.36
C ASN A 32 0.54 1.98 20.08
N ARG A 33 0.54 2.64 21.24
CA ARG A 33 1.74 2.81 22.08
C ARG A 33 2.29 1.50 22.64
N ALA A 34 1.44 0.51 22.96
CA ALA A 34 1.90 -0.77 23.50
C ALA A 34 2.72 -1.58 22.49
N TYR A 35 2.49 -1.33 21.19
CA TYR A 35 3.15 -2.02 20.08
C TYR A 35 4.10 -1.14 19.28
N SER A 36 4.23 0.14 19.67
CA SER A 36 4.86 1.19 18.88
C SER A 36 4.41 1.13 17.42
N LEU A 37 3.10 0.89 17.23
CA LEU A 37 2.48 0.84 15.92
C LEU A 37 2.04 2.24 15.54
N GLU A 38 2.61 2.76 14.47
CA GLU A 38 2.18 4.00 13.82
C GLU A 38 2.04 3.70 12.33
N SER A 39 0.96 4.17 11.70
CA SER A 39 0.81 4.18 10.24
C SER A 39 -0.41 4.98 9.80
N GLU A 40 -0.37 5.42 8.56
CA GLU A 40 -1.51 6.01 7.86
C GLU A 40 -1.94 5.09 6.72
N VAL A 41 -3.25 4.96 6.49
CA VAL A 41 -3.77 4.08 5.45
C VAL A 41 -4.61 4.86 4.45
N TYR A 42 -4.25 4.74 3.19
CA TYR A 42 -4.87 5.42 2.06
C TYR A 42 -5.52 4.42 1.12
N LEU A 43 -6.72 4.72 0.64
CA LEU A 43 -7.34 4.04 -0.49
C LEU A 43 -6.79 4.61 -1.78
N VAL A 44 -5.86 3.91 -2.43
CA VAL A 44 -5.23 4.37 -3.67
C VAL A 44 -6.19 4.28 -4.85
N ASN A 45 -6.88 3.15 -4.97
CA ASN A 45 -7.86 2.90 -6.02
C ASN A 45 -8.84 1.81 -5.57
N ALA A 46 -9.71 1.36 -6.46
CA ALA A 46 -10.72 0.36 -6.13
C ALA A 46 -10.17 -1.00 -5.67
N THR A 47 -8.88 -1.32 -5.83
CA THR A 47 -8.29 -2.63 -5.52
C THR A 47 -7.02 -2.57 -4.68
N HIS A 48 -6.51 -1.38 -4.35
CA HIS A 48 -5.27 -1.19 -3.62
C HIS A 48 -5.44 -0.19 -2.48
N ILE A 49 -4.90 -0.54 -1.32
CA ILE A 49 -4.58 0.43 -0.27
C ILE A 49 -3.07 0.62 -0.20
N GLN A 50 -2.67 1.75 0.33
CA GLN A 50 -1.30 2.05 0.68
C GLN A 50 -1.22 2.32 2.17
N ILE A 51 -0.18 1.80 2.80
CA ILE A 51 0.11 2.01 4.20
C ILE A 51 1.42 2.78 4.25
N VAL A 52 1.41 3.93 4.88
CA VAL A 52 2.54 4.85 4.96
C VAL A 52 2.97 4.97 6.41
N ASP A 53 4.25 5.25 6.61
CA ASP A 53 4.88 5.37 7.92
C ASP A 53 4.66 4.17 8.83
N PHE A 54 4.57 2.98 8.25
CA PHE A 54 4.37 1.76 9.01
C PHE A 54 5.61 1.44 9.83
N SER A 55 5.46 1.55 11.14
CA SER A 55 6.47 1.16 12.12
C SER A 55 5.82 0.24 13.13
N VAL A 56 6.53 -0.81 13.54
CA VAL A 56 6.07 -1.75 14.57
C VAL A 56 7.27 -2.29 15.34
N ASN A 57 7.13 -2.46 16.65
CA ASN A 57 8.23 -2.98 17.47
C ASN A 57 8.42 -4.49 17.24
N SER A 58 9.66 -4.92 17.07
CA SER A 58 10.08 -6.29 16.71
C SER A 58 9.83 -7.37 17.78
N GLY A 59 9.23 -7.01 18.92
CA GLY A 59 8.87 -7.92 20.02
C GLY A 59 7.50 -8.60 19.85
N ILE A 60 6.83 -8.39 18.73
CA ILE A 60 5.49 -8.89 18.48
C ILE A 60 5.54 -10.22 17.72
N ASP A 61 4.91 -11.25 18.29
CA ASP A 61 4.54 -12.47 17.56
C ASP A 61 3.45 -12.13 16.52
N ALA A 62 3.79 -11.43 15.44
CA ALA A 62 2.85 -11.17 14.34
C ALA A 62 2.94 -12.29 13.30
N PRO A 63 1.83 -12.63 12.63
CA PRO A 63 1.93 -13.35 11.36
C PRO A 63 2.81 -12.55 10.39
N ALA A 64 3.51 -13.25 9.49
CA ALA A 64 4.40 -12.62 8.51
C ALA A 64 3.72 -11.48 7.74
N ILE A 65 2.46 -11.66 7.34
CA ILE A 65 1.59 -10.56 6.86
C ILE A 65 0.40 -10.41 7.83
N PRO A 66 0.33 -9.32 8.61
CA PRO A 66 -0.72 -9.03 9.57
C PRO A 66 -1.95 -8.35 8.98
N PHE A 67 -2.10 -8.27 7.66
CA PHE A 67 -3.19 -7.54 7.02
C PHE A 67 -4.42 -8.43 6.78
N LEU A 68 -5.62 -7.90 7.08
CA LEU A 68 -6.90 -8.57 6.85
C LEU A 68 -7.97 -7.61 6.34
N PHE A 69 -8.80 -8.09 5.43
CA PHE A 69 -10.01 -7.42 4.96
C PHE A 69 -11.24 -8.13 5.53
N LEU A 70 -12.20 -7.38 6.06
CA LEU A 70 -13.38 -7.91 6.74
C LEU A 70 -14.68 -7.32 6.18
N ASN A 71 -15.71 -8.17 6.07
CA ASN A 71 -17.08 -7.77 5.82
C ASN A 71 -18.05 -8.71 6.55
N GLY A 72 -18.57 -8.28 7.69
CA GLY A 72 -19.40 -9.14 8.54
C GLY A 72 -18.61 -10.34 9.05
N LYS A 73 -18.99 -11.56 8.64
CA LYS A 73 -18.28 -12.80 8.99
C LYS A 73 -17.16 -13.15 8.00
N ASP A 74 -17.13 -12.52 6.84
CA ASP A 74 -16.14 -12.78 5.82
C ASP A 74 -14.82 -12.11 6.19
N LYS A 75 -13.73 -12.89 6.13
CA LYS A 75 -12.37 -12.44 6.39
C LYS A 75 -11.44 -12.99 5.31
N GLN A 76 -10.63 -12.12 4.70
CA GLN A 76 -9.67 -12.54 3.68
C GLN A 76 -8.33 -11.82 3.85
N LYS A 77 -7.26 -12.51 3.47
CA LYS A 77 -5.91 -11.95 3.39
C LYS A 77 -5.74 -11.18 2.07
N PRO A 78 -4.81 -10.21 2.00
CA PRO A 78 -4.41 -9.60 0.74
C PRO A 78 -4.03 -10.64 -0.31
N LYS A 79 -4.26 -10.32 -1.59
CA LYS A 79 -3.74 -11.14 -2.70
C LYS A 79 -2.22 -11.04 -2.78
N ASN A 80 -1.71 -9.81 -2.70
CA ASN A 80 -0.31 -9.48 -2.74
C ASN A 80 -0.02 -8.32 -1.78
N VAL A 81 1.20 -8.29 -1.26
CA VAL A 81 1.73 -7.18 -0.47
C VAL A 81 3.07 -6.80 -1.09
N TYR A 82 3.29 -5.51 -1.23
CA TYR A 82 4.50 -4.95 -1.80
C TYR A 82 5.12 -3.96 -0.81
N VAL A 83 6.44 -4.01 -0.66
CA VAL A 83 7.21 -2.93 -0.04
C VAL A 83 7.52 -1.91 -1.13
N TYR A 84 7.27 -0.65 -0.83
CA TYR A 84 7.63 0.45 -1.70
C TYR A 84 9.03 0.94 -1.37
N HIS A 85 9.86 1.07 -2.40
CA HIS A 85 11.23 1.54 -2.32
C HIS A 85 11.39 2.78 -3.18
N THR A 86 12.15 3.73 -2.66
CA THR A 86 12.63 4.90 -3.39
C THR A 86 14.14 4.90 -3.32
N ASP A 87 14.78 4.97 -4.48
CA ASP A 87 16.21 5.17 -4.59
C ASP A 87 16.51 6.21 -5.69
N PRO A 88 17.77 6.67 -5.85
CA PRO A 88 18.10 7.68 -6.85
C PRO A 88 17.75 7.31 -8.30
N ASN A 89 17.51 6.03 -8.60
CA ASN A 89 17.12 5.55 -9.94
C ASN A 89 15.61 5.48 -10.12
N GLY A 90 14.82 5.84 -9.10
CA GLY A 90 13.37 5.90 -9.15
C GLY A 90 12.69 5.02 -8.11
N ASP A 91 11.35 5.00 -8.21
CA ASP A 91 10.48 4.28 -7.30
C ASP A 91 10.13 2.89 -7.83
N TRP A 92 10.10 1.89 -6.96
CA TRP A 92 9.76 0.52 -7.33
C TRP A 92 9.08 -0.26 -6.20
N LEU A 93 8.41 -1.35 -6.59
CA LEU A 93 7.66 -2.22 -5.69
C LEU A 93 8.32 -3.61 -5.59
N GLN A 94 8.62 -4.04 -4.37
CA GLN A 94 9.07 -5.40 -4.10
C GLN A 94 7.94 -6.23 -3.51
N LYS A 95 7.51 -7.30 -4.18
CA LYS A 95 6.57 -8.25 -3.58
C LYS A 95 7.19 -8.87 -2.32
N THR A 96 6.45 -8.86 -1.21
CA THR A 96 6.88 -9.45 0.05
C THR A 96 5.87 -10.46 0.57
N THR A 97 6.38 -11.45 1.29
CA THR A 97 5.60 -12.44 2.04
C THR A 97 5.72 -12.23 3.55
N SER A 98 6.49 -11.23 3.98
CA SER A 98 6.70 -10.89 5.38
C SER A 98 6.94 -9.40 5.56
N ILE A 99 6.33 -8.83 6.59
CA ILE A 99 6.70 -7.53 7.14
C ILE A 99 7.87 -7.80 8.06
N GLY A 100 9.06 -7.32 7.70
CA GLY A 100 10.29 -7.68 8.41
C GLY A 100 10.21 -7.31 9.89
N LYS A 101 10.94 -8.03 10.76
CA LYS A 101 11.22 -7.62 12.16
C LYS A 101 12.20 -6.44 12.18
N ARG A 102 11.99 -5.41 11.37
CA ARG A 102 12.92 -4.30 11.21
C ARG A 102 12.54 -3.22 12.20
N GLY A 103 13.16 -3.28 13.37
CA GLY A 103 12.99 -2.26 14.40
C GLY A 103 13.28 -0.86 13.86
N GLY A 104 12.29 0.03 13.94
CA GLY A 104 12.47 1.48 13.92
C GLY A 104 12.59 2.18 12.57
N LYS A 105 12.41 1.49 11.43
CA LYS A 105 12.31 2.18 10.12
C LYS A 105 10.85 2.20 9.68
N SER A 106 10.33 3.39 9.42
CA SER A 106 9.05 3.60 8.75
C SER A 106 9.10 2.98 7.35
N GLU A 107 8.25 2.00 7.11
CA GLU A 107 8.10 1.33 5.82
C GLU A 107 6.79 1.77 5.14
N ARG A 108 6.81 1.78 3.80
CA ARG A 108 5.62 2.02 2.98
C ARG A 108 5.23 0.73 2.29
N PHE A 109 3.96 0.36 2.39
CA PHE A 109 3.41 -0.83 1.75
C PHE A 109 2.32 -0.47 0.74
N VAL A 110 2.26 -1.23 -0.34
CA VAL A 110 1.10 -1.29 -1.23
C VAL A 110 0.47 -2.66 -1.07
N VAL A 111 -0.82 -2.70 -0.77
CA VAL A 111 -1.56 -3.93 -0.44
C VAL A 111 -2.67 -4.13 -1.46
N GLU A 112 -2.61 -5.22 -2.20
CA GLU A 112 -3.65 -5.61 -3.15
C GLU A 112 -4.79 -6.33 -2.43
N MET A 113 -5.98 -5.76 -2.53
CA MET A 113 -7.18 -6.29 -1.90
C MET A 113 -7.66 -7.58 -2.59
N PRO A 114 -8.24 -8.52 -1.83
CA PRO A 114 -8.99 -9.61 -2.42
C PRO A 114 -10.30 -9.07 -3.02
N GLY A 115 -10.27 -8.66 -4.28
CA GLY A 115 -11.43 -8.03 -4.93
C GLY A 115 -11.39 -6.51 -4.81
N SER A 116 -12.55 -5.86 -4.87
CA SER A 116 -12.65 -4.40 -4.82
C SER A 116 -12.95 -3.87 -3.42
N ALA A 117 -12.53 -2.64 -3.13
CA ALA A 117 -12.80 -1.90 -1.90
C ALA A 117 -14.30 -1.85 -1.56
N ALA A 118 -15.17 -1.83 -2.58
CA ALA A 118 -16.62 -1.83 -2.41
C ALA A 118 -17.14 -3.09 -1.67
N GLN A 119 -16.40 -4.20 -1.70
CA GLN A 119 -16.78 -5.46 -1.05
C GLN A 119 -16.36 -5.53 0.41
N TRP A 120 -15.48 -4.64 0.85
CA TRP A 120 -14.89 -4.67 2.19
C TRP A 120 -15.46 -3.55 3.04
N ARG A 121 -15.86 -3.91 4.26
CA ARG A 121 -16.31 -2.92 5.27
C ARG A 121 -15.17 -2.48 6.15
N GLN A 122 -14.16 -3.32 6.31
CA GLN A 122 -13.08 -3.05 7.22
C GLN A 122 -11.72 -3.54 6.71
N PHE A 123 -10.67 -2.84 7.15
CA PHE A 123 -9.27 -3.25 7.02
C PHE A 123 -8.64 -3.34 8.40
N ALA A 124 -7.86 -4.38 8.67
CA ALA A 124 -7.26 -4.60 9.97
C ALA A 124 -5.79 -5.03 9.92
N ILE A 125 -5.04 -4.63 10.95
CA ILE A 125 -3.68 -5.11 11.24
C ILE A 125 -3.71 -5.97 12.49
N VAL A 126 -3.46 -7.27 12.34
CA VAL A 126 -3.60 -8.29 13.40
C VAL A 126 -2.28 -8.80 13.95
N ASN A 127 -2.30 -9.18 15.23
CA ASN A 127 -1.18 -9.81 15.95
C ASN A 127 -1.66 -11.20 16.44
N THR A 128 -0.78 -12.19 16.61
CA THR A 128 -1.19 -13.52 17.11
C THR A 128 -1.85 -13.47 18.49
N LYS A 129 -1.56 -12.44 19.30
CA LYS A 129 -2.13 -12.25 20.64
C LYS A 129 -3.29 -11.25 20.71
N LEU A 130 -3.58 -10.51 19.64
CA LEU A 130 -4.62 -9.47 19.63
C LEU A 130 -5.40 -9.44 18.32
N VAL A 131 -6.73 -9.44 18.47
CA VAL A 131 -7.65 -9.03 17.41
C VAL A 131 -7.37 -7.57 17.09
N GLY A 132 -7.10 -7.32 15.81
CA GLY A 132 -6.42 -6.14 15.31
C GLY A 132 -7.15 -4.81 15.46
N PHE A 133 -6.42 -3.76 15.14
CA PHE A 133 -6.96 -2.42 14.94
C PHE A 133 -7.75 -2.42 13.64
N ILE A 134 -8.98 -1.89 13.68
CA ILE A 134 -9.96 -1.99 12.61
C ILE A 134 -10.24 -0.59 12.06
N PHE A 135 -10.03 -0.38 10.76
CA PHE A 135 -10.70 0.69 10.05
C PHE A 135 -12.03 0.21 9.53
N ILE A 136 -13.01 1.10 9.54
CA ILE A 136 -14.24 0.95 8.77
C ILE A 136 -14.02 1.78 7.51
N PHE A 137 -14.21 1.19 6.32
CA PHE A 137 -14.41 1.94 5.10
C PHE A 137 -15.71 2.73 5.27
N GLU A 138 -15.66 3.91 5.89
CA GLU A 138 -16.81 4.79 5.93
C GLU A 138 -17.09 5.25 4.49
N ARG A 139 -18.08 4.64 3.85
CA ARG A 139 -18.71 5.26 2.71
C ARG A 139 -19.45 6.47 3.25
N LYS A 140 -18.90 7.67 3.05
CA LYS A 140 -19.75 8.86 3.00
C LYS A 140 -20.71 8.65 1.82
N MET A 141 -21.93 8.23 2.14
CA MET A 141 -23.05 8.30 1.22
C MET A 141 -23.45 9.75 1.04
#